data_AF-A0A661EUD6-F1
#
_entry.id   AF-A0A661EUD6-F1
#
_cell.length_a   1.000
_cell.length_b   1.000
_cell.length_c   1.000
_cell.angle_alpha   90.00
_cell.angle_beta   90.00
_cell.angle_gamma   90.00
#
_symmetry.space_group_name_H-M   'P 1'
#
loop_
_entity.id
_entity.type
_entity.pdbx_description
1 polymer ?
#
loop_
_entity_poly.entity_id
_entity_poly.type
_entity_poly.pdbx_seq_one_letter_code
_entity_poly.pdbx_strand_id
1 'polypeptide(L)'
;MNGNPIDGIGYLFRGGKIILEPSLRKFVIAPILVNLLLFITLIGSLISFIGNQIERLQNYLPSWLSWLEWLLWPLLFLALLFLVSYTFVTLANIIAAPFNGLLAERVEQLLTGQPLPDTPWAQLLREFLPTMFNEIRKLGY
;
A
#
# COMPACT_ATOMS: atom_id res chain seq x y z
N MET A 1 1.36 -32.97 9.82
CA MET A 1 1.44 -31.81 10.74
C MET A 1 0.04 -31.55 11.26
N ASN A 2 -0.26 -31.92 12.50
CA ASN A 2 -1.55 -31.63 13.14
C ASN A 2 -1.50 -30.19 13.64
N GLY A 3 -1.84 -29.22 12.78
CA GLY A 3 -1.84 -27.81 13.14
C GLY A 3 -3.03 -27.49 14.02
N ASN A 4 -2.81 -27.37 15.32
CA ASN A 4 -3.81 -26.83 16.23
C ASN A 4 -3.93 -25.31 15.97
N PRO A 5 -5.11 -24.75 15.63
CA PRO A 5 -5.26 -23.32 15.32
C PRO A 5 -4.82 -22.39 16.46
N ILE A 6 -4.83 -22.90 17.71
CA ILE A 6 -4.33 -22.19 18.89
C ILE A 6 -2.81 -21.99 18.83
N ASP A 7 -2.05 -22.96 18.31
CA ASP A 7 -0.60 -22.82 18.10
C ASP A 7 -0.29 -21.81 16.99
N GLY A 8 -1.17 -21.69 15.98
CA GLY A 8 -1.07 -20.71 14.90
C GLY A 8 -1.05 -19.25 15.38
N ILE A 9 -1.87 -18.93 16.40
CA ILE A 9 -1.90 -17.59 17.00
C ILE A 9 -0.58 -17.28 17.72
N GLY A 10 0.05 -18.29 18.34
CA GLY A 10 1.36 -18.15 18.99
C GLY A 10 2.46 -17.67 18.03
N TYR A 11 2.41 -18.08 16.76
CA TYR A 11 3.36 -17.61 15.74
C TYR A 11 3.17 -16.14 15.38
N LEU A 12 1.94 -15.60 15.43
CA LEU A 12 1.69 -14.17 15.19
C LEU A 12 2.34 -13.30 16.29
N PHE A 13 2.17 -13.68 17.56
CA PHE A 13 2.81 -12.97 18.67
C PHE A 13 4.34 -13.09 18.65
N ARG A 14 4.86 -14.26 18.26
CA ARG A 14 6.30 -14.47 18.10
C ARG A 14 6.86 -13.63 16.94
N GLY A 15 6.17 -13.59 15.81
CA GLY A 15 6.50 -12.73 14.67
C GLY A 15 6.52 -11.26 15.04
N GLY A 16 5.52 -10.81 15.81
CA GLY A 16 5.46 -9.43 16.34
C GLY A 16 6.67 -9.03 17.19
N LYS A 17 7.27 -9.97 17.94
CA LYS A 17 8.52 -9.71 18.67
C LYS A 17 9.74 -9.67 17.75
N ILE A 18 9.80 -10.57 16.76
CA ILE A 18 10.91 -10.66 15.80
C ILE A 18 11.02 -9.38 14.96
N ILE A 19 9.91 -8.83 14.46
CA ILE A 19 9.94 -7.61 13.62
C ILE A 19 10.48 -6.36 14.37
N LEU A 20 10.52 -6.39 15.70
CA LEU A 20 11.07 -5.32 16.53
C LEU A 20 12.59 -5.39 16.71
N GLU A 21 13.23 -6.49 16.27
CA GLU A 21 14.68 -6.66 16.29
C GLU A 21 15.38 -5.53 15.52
N PRO A 22 16.43 -4.90 16.09
CA PRO A 22 17.09 -3.74 15.49
C PRO A 22 17.59 -3.98 14.05
N SER A 23 17.98 -5.22 13.74
CA SER A 23 18.42 -5.65 12.41
C SER A 23 17.30 -5.62 11.36
N LEU A 24 16.05 -5.81 11.79
CA LEU A 24 14.87 -5.91 10.91
C LEU A 24 14.10 -4.58 10.78
N ARG A 25 14.26 -3.65 11.73
CA ARG A 25 13.52 -2.37 11.76
C ARG A 25 13.58 -1.59 10.44
N LYS A 26 14.72 -1.59 9.75
CA LYS A 26 14.90 -0.87 8.47
C LYS A 26 13.95 -1.40 7.39
N PHE A 27 13.70 -2.71 7.37
CA PHE A 27 12.83 -3.39 6.40
C PHE A 27 11.33 -3.18 6.71
N VAL A 28 11.00 -2.89 7.97
CA VAL A 28 9.64 -2.54 8.39
C VAL A 28 9.37 -1.04 8.18
N ILE A 29 10.33 -0.18 8.52
CA ILE A 29 10.18 1.28 8.43
C ILE A 29 10.14 1.76 6.99
N ALA A 30 10.94 1.17 6.09
CA ALA A 30 10.98 1.60 4.69
C ALA A 30 9.59 1.58 3.98
N PRO A 31 8.83 0.47 3.96
CA PRO A 31 7.50 0.47 3.35
C PRO A 31 6.51 1.38 4.08
N ILE A 32 6.63 1.55 5.41
CA ILE A 32 5.80 2.51 6.16
C ILE A 32 6.07 3.94 5.69
N LEU A 33 7.34 4.34 5.56
CA LEU A 33 7.72 5.68 5.10
C LEU A 33 7.26 5.94 3.66
N VAL A 34 7.45 4.97 2.77
CA VAL A 34 6.99 5.11 1.38
C VAL A 34 5.46 5.22 1.34
N ASN A 35 4.74 4.41 2.10
CA ASN A 35 3.28 4.50 2.20
C ASN A 35 2.82 5.83 2.81
N LEU A 36 3.53 6.38 3.79
CA LEU A 36 3.22 7.68 4.37
C LEU A 36 3.38 8.80 3.33
N LEU A 37 4.48 8.79 2.57
CA LEU A 37 4.71 9.75 1.49
C LEU A 37 3.64 9.62 0.39
N LEU A 38 3.30 8.40 0.00
CA LEU A 38 2.24 8.11 -0.96
C LEU A 38 0.91 8.67 -0.47
N PHE A 39 0.57 8.43 0.80
CA PHE A 39 -0.66 8.90 1.43
C PHE A 39 -0.75 10.43 1.42
N ILE A 40 0.30 11.12 1.89
CA ILE A 40 0.34 12.59 1.91
C ILE A 40 0.16 13.15 0.50
N THR A 41 0.85 12.56 -0.48
CA THR A 41 0.79 13.02 -1.89
C THR A 41 -0.58 12.80 -2.51
N LEU A 42 -1.17 11.62 -2.33
CA LEU A 42 -2.50 11.29 -2.87
C LEU A 42 -3.60 12.14 -2.23
N ILE A 43 -3.60 12.25 -0.89
CA ILE A 43 -4.62 13.04 -0.17
C ILE A 43 -4.49 14.53 -0.51
N GLY A 44 -3.27 15.08 -0.53
CA GLY A 44 -3.04 16.47 -0.91
C GLY A 44 -3.50 16.79 -2.34
N SER A 45 -3.22 15.88 -3.28
CA SER A 45 -3.68 16.01 -4.67
C SER A 45 -5.20 15.89 -4.78
N LEU A 46 -5.80 14.99 -4.00
CA LEU A 46 -7.25 14.76 -3.99
C LEU A 46 -8.01 15.98 -3.48
N ILE A 47 -7.58 16.59 -2.39
CA ILE A 47 -8.23 17.79 -1.83
C ILE A 47 -8.23 18.91 -2.88
N SER A 48 -7.09 19.14 -3.53
CA SER A 48 -6.96 20.13 -4.60
C SER A 48 -7.86 19.81 -5.80
N PHE A 49 -7.89 18.54 -6.22
CA PHE A 49 -8.73 18.10 -7.34
C PHE A 49 -10.21 18.28 -7.04
N ILE A 50 -10.67 17.90 -5.84
CA ILE A 50 -12.06 18.04 -5.41
C ILE A 50 -12.48 19.51 -5.39
N GLY A 51 -11.67 20.38 -4.78
CA GLY A 51 -11.97 21.81 -4.71
C GLY A 51 -12.20 22.41 -6.10
N ASN A 52 -11.29 22.15 -7.03
CA ASN A 52 -11.40 22.64 -8.41
C ASN A 52 -12.63 22.07 -9.14
N GLN A 53 -12.96 20.79 -8.92
CA GLN A 53 -14.09 20.16 -9.60
C GLN A 53 -15.43 20.63 -9.05
N ILE A 54 -15.53 20.93 -7.75
CA ILE A 54 -16.72 21.53 -7.15
C ILE A 54 -16.96 22.93 -7.72
N GLU A 55 -15.93 23.76 -7.78
CA GLU A 55 -16.05 25.13 -8.33
C GLU A 55 -16.50 25.08 -9.80
N ARG A 56 -15.95 24.15 -10.59
CA ARG A 56 -16.39 23.94 -11.97
C ARG A 56 -17.84 23.48 -12.04
N LEU A 57 -18.25 22.53 -11.20
CA LEU A 57 -19.61 22.02 -11.19
C LEU A 57 -20.63 23.13 -10.87
N GLN A 58 -20.34 23.98 -9.88
CA GLN A 58 -21.19 25.12 -9.51
C GLN A 58 -21.32 26.15 -10.65
N ASN A 59 -20.24 26.40 -11.40
CA ASN A 59 -20.27 27.32 -12.54
C ASN A 59 -21.06 26.77 -13.74
N TYR A 60 -21.22 25.45 -13.87
CA TYR A 60 -21.97 24.82 -14.95
C TYR A 60 -23.45 24.58 -14.61
N LEU A 61 -23.84 24.59 -13.33
CA LEU A 61 -25.21 24.31 -12.91
C LEU A 61 -26.09 25.56 -12.99
N PRO A 62 -27.13 25.58 -13.83
CA PRO A 62 -28.13 26.65 -13.80
C PRO A 62 -28.97 26.58 -12.51
N SER A 63 -29.50 27.73 -12.07
CA SER A 63 -30.18 27.89 -10.77
C SER A 63 -31.31 26.88 -10.48
N TRP A 64 -32.04 26.44 -11.51
CA TRP A 64 -33.11 25.45 -11.37
C TRP A 64 -32.61 24.02 -11.08
N LEU A 65 -31.33 23.73 -11.31
CA LEU A 65 -30.65 22.47 -10.96
C LEU A 65 -29.89 22.53 -9.62
N SER A 66 -29.88 23.68 -8.93
CA SER A 66 -29.13 23.85 -7.66
C SER A 66 -29.50 22.80 -6.58
N TRP A 67 -30.73 22.29 -6.58
CA TRP A 67 -31.16 21.24 -5.65
C TRP A 67 -30.36 19.93 -5.80
N LEU A 68 -29.79 19.69 -6.98
CA LEU A 68 -28.99 18.50 -7.27
C LEU A 68 -27.62 18.53 -6.56
N GLU A 69 -27.11 19.72 -6.20
CA GLU A 69 -25.82 19.87 -5.50
C GLU A 69 -25.79 19.09 -4.18
N TRP A 70 -26.89 19.12 -3.43
CA TRP A 70 -27.02 18.39 -2.16
C TRP A 70 -26.87 16.87 -2.35
N LEU A 71 -27.28 16.32 -3.50
CA LEU A 71 -27.16 14.90 -3.81
C LEU A 71 -25.80 14.55 -4.43
N LEU A 72 -25.27 15.42 -5.29
CA LEU A 72 -23.99 15.22 -5.94
C LEU A 72 -22.82 15.26 -4.96
N TRP A 73 -22.91 16.08 -3.91
CA TRP A 73 -21.86 16.20 -2.90
C TRP A 73 -21.55 14.86 -2.19
N PRO A 74 -22.54 14.19 -1.55
CA PRO A 74 -22.33 12.88 -0.94
C PRO A 74 -21.89 11.83 -1.96
N LEU A 75 -22.48 11.84 -3.16
CA LEU A 75 -22.16 10.85 -4.20
C LEU A 75 -20.72 10.97 -4.68
N LEU A 76 -20.26 12.19 -4.97
CA LEU A 76 -18.86 12.48 -5.35
C LEU A 76 -17.91 12.12 -4.22
N PHE A 77 -18.25 12.48 -2.98
CA PHE A 77 -17.47 12.11 -1.81
C PHE A 77 -17.31 10.59 -1.67
N LEU A 78 -18.42 9.84 -1.75
CA LEU A 78 -18.41 8.37 -1.70
C LEU A 78 -17.62 7.76 -2.86
N ALA A 79 -17.86 8.19 -4.09
CA ALA A 79 -17.16 7.67 -5.26
C ALA A 79 -15.65 7.88 -5.15
N LEU A 80 -15.22 9.06 -4.70
CA LEU A 80 -13.82 9.38 -4.50
C LEU A 80 -13.23 8.64 -3.31
N LEU A 81 -13.97 8.49 -2.21
CA LEU A 81 -13.56 7.65 -1.08
C LEU A 81 -13.24 6.24 -1.56
N PHE A 82 -14.15 5.60 -2.30
CA PHE A 82 -13.92 4.26 -2.85
C PHE A 82 -12.74 4.21 -3.81
N LEU A 83 -12.69 5.12 -4.79
CA LEU A 83 -11.62 5.15 -5.79
C LEU A 83 -10.26 5.32 -5.13
N VAL A 84 -10.14 6.25 -4.19
CA VAL A 84 -8.88 6.58 -3.50
C VAL A 84 -8.51 5.48 -2.54
N SER A 85 -9.44 4.98 -1.72
CA SER A 85 -9.16 3.86 -0.81
C SER A 85 -8.69 2.62 -1.59
N TYR A 86 -9.38 2.26 -2.68
CA TYR A 86 -8.98 1.11 -3.49
C TYR A 86 -7.62 1.31 -4.16
N THR A 87 -7.41 2.47 -4.78
CA THR A 87 -6.14 2.80 -5.45
C THR A 87 -5.00 2.85 -4.44
N PHE A 88 -5.20 3.49 -3.29
CA PHE A 88 -4.21 3.58 -2.22
C PHE A 88 -3.85 2.21 -1.68
N VAL A 89 -4.82 1.38 -1.30
CA VAL A 89 -4.57 0.02 -0.78
C VAL A 89 -3.82 -0.83 -1.81
N THR A 90 -4.24 -0.75 -3.08
CA THR A 90 -3.59 -1.47 -4.17
C THR A 90 -2.14 -1.04 -4.35
N LEU A 91 -1.89 0.27 -4.45
CA LEU A 91 -0.54 0.81 -4.59
C LEU A 91 0.32 0.51 -3.36
N ALA A 92 -0.22 0.68 -2.16
CA ALA A 92 0.49 0.40 -0.91
C ALA A 92 0.91 -1.07 -0.83
N ASN A 93 0.03 -2.00 -1.23
CA ASN A 93 0.35 -3.43 -1.27
C ASN A 93 1.39 -3.76 -2.34
N ILE A 94 1.29 -3.18 -3.54
CA ILE A 94 2.29 -3.36 -4.62
C ILE A 94 3.66 -2.85 -4.17
N ILE A 95 3.70 -1.69 -3.51
CA ILE A 95 4.93 -1.09 -2.99
C ILE A 95 5.49 -1.93 -1.84
N ALA A 96 4.64 -2.43 -0.94
CA ALA A 96 5.06 -3.22 0.21
C ALA A 96 5.50 -4.65 -0.15
N ALA A 97 4.96 -5.23 -1.22
CA ALA A 97 5.27 -6.59 -1.67
C ALA A 97 6.78 -6.92 -1.73
N PRO A 98 7.66 -6.11 -2.37
CA PRO A 98 9.09 -6.37 -2.36
C PRO A 98 9.69 -6.34 -0.96
N PHE A 99 9.27 -5.41 -0.09
CA PHE A 99 9.79 -5.32 1.28
C PHE A 99 9.37 -6.53 2.12
N ASN A 100 8.17 -7.04 1.91
CA ASN A 100 7.67 -8.23 2.61
C ASN A 100 8.49 -9.48 2.26
N GLY A 101 8.89 -9.65 0.99
CA GLY A 101 9.78 -10.75 0.57
C GLY A 101 11.16 -10.65 1.23
N LEU A 102 11.76 -9.46 1.20
CA LEU A 102 13.06 -9.20 1.85
C LEU A 102 13.01 -9.41 3.36
N LEU A 103 11.94 -8.95 4.01
CA LEU A 103 11.74 -9.16 5.44
C LEU A 103 11.66 -10.66 5.77
N ALA A 104 10.95 -11.44 4.95
CA ALA A 104 10.83 -12.88 5.14
C ALA A 104 12.18 -13.59 5.06
N GLU A 105 13.02 -13.26 4.07
CA GLU A 105 14.38 -13.80 3.95
C GLU A 105 15.22 -13.50 5.20
N ARG A 106 15.19 -12.25 5.70
CA ARG A 106 15.95 -11.86 6.90
C ARG A 106 15.41 -12.51 8.17
N VAL A 107 14.10 -12.73 8.27
CA VAL A 107 13.50 -13.48 9.37
C VAL A 107 13.94 -14.93 9.33
N GLU A 108 13.99 -15.55 8.15
CA GLU A 108 14.48 -16.93 7.98
C GLU A 108 15.95 -17.06 8.39
N GLN A 109 16.82 -16.12 8.01
CA GLN A 109 18.20 -16.10 8.50
C GLN A 109 18.29 -16.06 10.01
N LEU A 110 17.50 -15.18 10.63
CA LEU A 110 17.55 -14.97 12.08
C LEU A 110 17.09 -16.24 12.83
N LEU A 111 16.16 -17.00 12.24
CA LEU A 111 15.66 -18.25 12.81
C LEU A 111 16.52 -19.47 12.51
N THR A 112 17.17 -19.53 11.34
CA THR A 112 17.96 -20.69 10.88
C THR A 112 19.46 -20.55 11.12
N GLY A 113 19.97 -19.33 11.27
CA GLY A 113 21.39 -19.03 11.37
C GLY A 113 22.17 -19.17 10.06
N GLN A 114 21.50 -19.43 8.93
CA GLN A 114 22.18 -19.57 7.64
C GLN A 114 22.49 -18.20 7.00
N PRO A 115 23.69 -18.01 6.42
CA PRO A 115 24.03 -16.78 5.71
C PRO A 115 23.17 -16.66 4.43
N LEU A 116 22.64 -15.46 4.18
CA LEU A 116 22.04 -15.12 2.89
C LEU A 116 23.17 -14.73 1.95
N PRO A 117 22.93 -14.81 0.63
CA PRO A 117 23.71 -14.05 -0.32
C PRO A 117 23.79 -12.58 0.11
N ASP A 118 24.97 -11.97 0.03
CA ASP A 118 25.22 -10.54 0.31
C ASP A 118 24.60 -9.63 -0.78
N THR A 119 23.36 -9.88 -1.17
CA THR A 119 22.70 -9.11 -2.23
C THR A 119 22.23 -7.77 -1.65
N PRO A 120 22.69 -6.63 -2.20
CA PRO A 120 22.24 -5.32 -1.78
C PRO A 120 20.73 -5.14 -2.00
N TRP A 121 20.04 -4.47 -1.07
CA TRP A 121 18.60 -4.19 -1.16
C TRP A 121 18.20 -3.55 -2.50
N ALA A 122 19.05 -2.68 -3.04
CA ALA A 122 18.82 -1.99 -4.30
C ALA A 122 18.84 -2.95 -5.49
N GLN A 123 19.63 -4.02 -5.43
CA GLN A 123 19.71 -5.02 -6.48
C GLN A 123 18.46 -5.91 -6.47
N LEU A 124 17.97 -6.32 -5.30
CA LEU A 124 16.73 -7.10 -5.18
C LEU A 124 15.50 -6.32 -5.67
N LEU A 125 15.40 -5.03 -5.34
CA LEU A 125 14.34 -4.18 -5.90
C LEU A 125 14.44 -4.02 -7.43
N ARG A 126 15.67 -3.92 -7.95
CA ARG A 126 15.91 -3.80 -9.39
C ARG A 126 15.53 -5.06 -10.16
N GLU A 127 15.58 -6.23 -9.53
CA GLU A 127 15.17 -7.51 -10.11
C GLU A 127 13.65 -7.77 -9.95
N PHE A 128 13.07 -7.34 -8.82
CA PHE A 128 11.65 -7.58 -8.50
C PHE A 128 10.68 -6.61 -9.20
N LEU A 129 11.04 -5.34 -9.37
CA LEU A 129 10.15 -4.35 -10.01
C LEU A 129 9.82 -4.68 -11.48
N PRO A 130 10.80 -5.04 -12.34
CA PRO A 130 10.51 -5.39 -13.73
C PRO A 130 9.69 -6.68 -13.87
N THR A 131 9.90 -7.66 -12.98
CA THR A 131 9.17 -8.93 -13.00
C THR A 131 7.70 -8.73 -12.65
N MET A 132 7.40 -7.95 -11.60
CA MET A 132 6.02 -7.55 -11.27
C MET A 132 5.35 -6.78 -12.41
N PHE A 133 6.06 -5.85 -13.04
CA PHE A 133 5.54 -5.09 -14.19
C PHE A 133 5.22 -6.00 -15.38
N ASN A 134 6.10 -6.98 -15.66
CA ASN A 134 5.88 -7.96 -16.71
C ASN A 134 4.69 -8.89 -16.43
N GLU A 135 4.47 -9.30 -15.17
CA GLU A 135 3.28 -10.07 -14.77
C GLU A 135 1.99 -9.26 -14.97
N ILE A 136 1.96 -8.00 -14.54
CA ILE A 136 0.82 -7.10 -14.78
C ILE A 136 0.56 -6.92 -16.28
N ARG A 137 1.63 -6.81 -17.09
CA ARG A 137 1.51 -6.68 -18.55
C ARG A 137 0.90 -7.91 -19.20
N LYS A 138 1.16 -9.12 -18.69
CA LYS A 138 0.54 -10.37 -19.18
C LYS A 138 -0.95 -10.43 -18.88
N LEU A 139 -1.42 -9.83 -17.78
CA LEU A 139 -2.85 -9.81 -17.42
C LEU A 139 -3.67 -8.88 -18.32
N GLY A 140 -3.04 -7.92 -18.99
CA GLY A 140 -3.68 -7.01 -19.94
C GLY A 140 -3.61 -7.45 -21.40
N TYR A 141 -2.96 -8.59 -21.70
CA TYR A 141 -2.84 -9.20 -23.03
C TYR A 141 -3.77 -10.40 -23.15
#